data_AF-A0A919E4X2-F1
#
_entry.id   AF-A0A919E4X2-F1
#
_cell.length_a   1.000
_cell.length_b   1.000
_cell.length_c   1.000
_cell.angle_alpha   90.00
_cell.angle_beta   90.00
_cell.angle_gamma   90.00
#
_symmetry.space_group_name_H-M   'P 1'
#
loop_
_entity.id
_entity.type
_entity.pdbx_description
1 polymer ?
#
loop_
_entity_poly.entity_id
_entity_poly.type
_entity_poly.pdbx_seq_one_letter_code
_entity_poly.pdbx_strand_id
1 'polypeptide(L)'
;MSALRQGSIGAVPEYTGRRPHVSGDIVPLFKRDVLTQPMADACNAVSAKLTTTVLGELDAQVAKGADPEAVARTWLSADGLA
;
A
#
# COMPACT_ATOMS: atom_id res chain seq x y z
N MET A 1 10.81 13.12 25.72
CA MET A 1 9.39 12.84 25.37
C MET A 1 8.98 13.81 24.29
N SER A 2 9.05 13.41 23.01
CA SER A 2 8.49 14.19 21.92
C SER A 2 7.65 13.26 21.06
N ALA A 3 6.38 13.64 20.89
CA ALA A 3 5.32 12.82 20.37
C ALA A 3 5.49 12.58 18.86
N LEU A 4 5.51 11.31 18.47
CA LEU A 4 5.21 10.86 17.12
C LEU A 4 3.78 11.31 16.79
N ARG A 5 3.62 12.28 15.88
CA ARG A 5 2.30 12.55 15.27
C ARG A 5 1.93 11.35 14.40
N GLN A 6 1.06 10.51 14.94
CA GLN A 6 0.26 9.52 14.22
C GLN A 6 -0.38 10.19 12.99
N GLY A 7 -0.08 9.69 11.80
CA GLY A 7 -0.59 10.21 10.52
C GLY A 7 0.26 9.83 9.30
N SER A 8 1.48 9.32 9.49
CA SER A 8 2.30 8.83 8.38
C SER A 8 1.90 7.40 8.01
N ILE A 9 1.52 7.20 6.74
CA ILE A 9 1.43 5.90 6.06
C ILE A 9 2.73 5.15 6.31
N GLY A 10 2.71 4.16 7.20
CA GLY A 10 3.91 3.49 7.67
C GLY A 10 4.88 4.43 8.38
N ALA A 11 5.32 4.06 9.57
CA ALA A 11 6.55 4.61 10.08
C ALA A 11 7.67 4.21 9.09
N VAL A 12 8.08 5.12 8.20
CA VAL A 12 9.43 5.05 7.63
C VAL A 12 10.37 5.16 8.82
N PRO A 13 11.08 4.09 9.21
CA PRO A 13 11.99 4.15 10.33
C PRO A 13 13.03 5.22 10.00
N GLU A 14 13.39 6.05 10.98
CA GLU A 14 14.50 6.97 10.85
C GLU A 14 15.74 6.17 10.42
N TYR A 15 16.23 6.41 9.19
CA TYR A 15 17.29 5.64 8.52
C TYR A 15 18.63 5.83 9.24
N THR A 16 18.80 5.17 10.37
CA THR A 16 20.03 5.11 11.14
C THR A 16 20.89 3.95 10.61
N GLY A 17 21.69 4.26 9.59
CA GLY A 17 23.01 3.66 9.38
C GLY A 17 23.15 2.18 8.97
N ARG A 18 22.07 1.42 8.78
CA ARG A 18 22.15 0.04 8.23
C ARG A 18 21.56 0.03 6.82
N ARG A 19 22.33 -0.45 5.83
CA ARG A 19 21.88 -0.56 4.43
C ARG A 19 20.48 -1.17 4.42
N PRO A 20 19.48 -0.49 3.83
CA PRO A 20 18.14 -1.02 3.82
C PRO A 20 18.14 -2.23 2.91
N HIS A 21 18.03 -3.42 3.50
CA HIS A 21 17.45 -4.54 2.81
C HIS A 21 15.95 -4.27 2.75
N VAL A 22 15.51 -3.38 1.85
CA VAL A 22 14.11 -3.31 1.43
C VAL A 22 13.85 -4.60 0.65
N SER A 23 13.55 -5.66 1.38
CA SER A 23 13.23 -6.96 0.80
C SER A 23 11.81 -6.91 0.24
N GLY A 24 11.65 -6.39 -0.98
CA GLY A 24 10.46 -6.62 -1.82
C GLY A 24 9.17 -5.88 -1.44
N ASP A 25 9.13 -5.09 -0.37
CA ASP A 25 7.91 -4.42 0.07
C ASP A 25 7.49 -3.29 -0.90
N ILE A 26 6.22 -3.32 -1.31
CA ILE A 26 5.60 -2.28 -2.16
C ILE A 26 5.00 -1.20 -1.26
N VAL A 27 5.52 0.03 -1.35
CA VAL A 27 5.07 1.17 -0.54
C VAL A 27 4.60 2.35 -1.40
N PRO A 28 3.39 2.91 -1.16
CA PRO A 28 2.95 4.12 -1.84
C PRO A 28 3.81 5.33 -1.45
N LEU A 29 4.24 6.13 -2.43
CA LEU A 29 5.00 7.36 -2.22
C LEU A 29 4.16 8.58 -2.60
N PHE A 30 4.02 9.53 -1.68
CA PHE A 30 3.29 10.78 -1.87
C PHE A 30 4.18 12.00 -1.63
N LYS A 31 3.92 13.10 -2.35
CA LYS A 31 4.48 14.41 -1.97
C LYS A 31 3.89 14.83 -0.62
N ARG A 32 4.72 15.37 0.27
CA ARG A 32 4.30 15.72 1.63
C ARG A 32 3.13 16.70 1.67
N ASP A 33 3.10 17.65 0.74
CA ASP A 33 2.11 18.73 0.73
C ASP A 33 0.77 18.33 0.10
N VAL A 34 0.66 17.13 -0.47
CA VAL A 34 -0.57 16.63 -1.10
C VAL A 34 -1.23 15.50 -0.31
N LEU A 35 -0.55 14.98 0.72
CA LEU A 35 -1.07 13.86 1.49
C LEU A 35 -2.12 14.35 2.48
N THR A 36 -3.36 13.90 2.28
CA THR A 36 -4.44 14.09 3.25
C THR A 36 -4.62 12.85 4.12
N GLN A 37 -5.19 12.99 5.32
CA GLN A 37 -5.43 11.86 6.21
C GLN A 37 -6.34 10.78 5.58
N PRO A 38 -7.43 11.12 4.86
CA PRO A 38 -8.24 10.11 4.18
C PRO A 38 -7.47 9.30 3.13
N MET A 39 -6.54 9.93 2.40
CA MET A 39 -5.68 9.23 1.45
C MET A 39 -4.73 8.27 2.17
N ALA A 40 -4.19 8.68 3.32
CA ALA A 40 -3.35 7.82 4.14
C ALA A 40 -4.09 6.60 4.68
N ASP A 41 -5.31 6.81 5.17
CA ASP A 41 -6.14 5.75 5.71
C ASP A 41 -6.54 4.73 4.63
N ALA A 42 -6.87 5.21 3.42
CA ALA A 42 -7.15 4.35 2.28
C ALA A 42 -5.94 3.48 1.90
N CYS A 43 -4.75 4.07 1.80
CA CYS A 43 -3.53 3.30 1.49
C CYS A 43 -3.21 2.28 2.60
N ASN A 44 -3.37 2.65 3.87
CA ASN A 44 -3.15 1.74 4.99
C ASN A 44 -4.15 0.58 4.97
N ALA A 45 -5.42 0.83 4.63
CA ALA A 45 -6.44 -0.21 4.51
C ALA A 45 -6.13 -1.21 3.39
N VAL A 46 -5.66 -0.72 2.23
CA VAL A 46 -5.17 -1.57 1.12
C VAL A 46 -3.97 -2.40 1.57
N SER A 47 -2.95 -1.78 2.17
CA SER A 47 -1.74 -2.47 2.64
C SER A 47 -2.03 -3.53 3.71
N ALA A 48 -3.06 -3.34 4.53
CA ALA A 48 -3.46 -4.33 5.53
C ALA A 48 -4.08 -5.61 4.92
N LYS A 49 -4.62 -5.53 3.70
CA LYS A 49 -5.32 -6.63 3.01
C LYS A 49 -4.48 -7.29 1.91
N LEU A 50 -3.61 -6.51 1.26
CA LEU A 50 -2.81 -6.96 0.12
C LEU A 50 -1.63 -7.84 0.56
N THR A 51 -1.90 -9.13 0.75
CA THR A 51 -0.85 -10.12 1.01
C THR A 51 -0.10 -10.49 -0.27
N THR A 52 1.10 -11.08 -0.15
CA THR A 52 1.87 -11.57 -1.31
C THR A 52 1.10 -12.62 -2.12
N THR A 53 0.31 -13.46 -1.45
CA THR A 53 -0.56 -14.44 -2.11
C THR A 53 -1.63 -13.76 -2.94
N VAL A 54 -2.37 -12.82 -2.36
CA VAL A 54 -3.41 -12.05 -3.07
C VAL A 54 -2.80 -11.29 -4.25
N LEU A 55 -1.66 -10.65 -4.05
CA LEU A 55 -0.97 -9.94 -5.12
C LEU A 55 -0.61 -10.87 -6.29
N GLY A 56 -0.11 -12.08 -6.00
CA GLY A 56 0.18 -13.08 -7.03
C GLY A 56 -1.07 -13.57 -7.77
N GLU A 57 -2.21 -13.68 -7.09
CA GLU A 57 -3.49 -14.05 -7.72
C GLU A 57 -4.02 -12.95 -8.64
N LEU A 58 -3.91 -11.68 -8.24
CA LEU A 58 -4.30 -10.53 -9.06
C LEU A 58 -3.37 -10.41 -10.29
N ASP A 59 -2.06 -10.56 -10.09
CA ASP A 59 -1.08 -10.54 -11.18
C ASP A 59 -1.32 -11.69 -12.18
N ALA A 60 -1.64 -12.89 -11.70
CA ALA A 60 -1.95 -14.02 -12.56
C ALA A 60 -3.22 -13.80 -13.41
N GLN A 61 -4.21 -13.04 -12.92
CA GLN A 61 -5.38 -12.68 -13.72
C GLN A 61 -5.01 -11.74 -14.86
N VAL A 62 -4.20 -10.71 -14.56
CA VAL A 62 -3.71 -9.77 -15.57
C VAL A 62 -2.81 -10.46 -16.59
N ALA A 63 -1.91 -11.34 -16.15
CA ALA A 63 -1.04 -12.13 -17.02
C ALA A 63 -1.82 -13.03 -17.99
N LYS A 64 -3.05 -13.43 -17.64
CA LYS A 64 -3.97 -14.18 -18.51
C LYS A 64 -4.75 -13.29 -19.48
N GLY A 65 -4.54 -11.97 -19.45
CA GLY A 65 -5.16 -11.00 -20.34
C GLY A 65 -6.38 -10.27 -19.75
N ALA A 66 -6.64 -10.40 -18.44
CA ALA A 66 -7.67 -9.58 -17.80
C ALA A 66 -7.24 -8.11 -17.75
N ASP A 67 -8.22 -7.21 -17.82
CA ASP A 67 -7.97 -5.78 -17.69
C ASP A 67 -7.53 -5.44 -16.25
N PRO A 68 -6.35 -4.80 -16.05
CA PRO A 68 -5.83 -4.51 -14.72
C PRO A 68 -6.74 -3.62 -13.88
N GLU A 69 -7.44 -2.68 -14.51
CA GLU A 69 -8.34 -1.77 -13.82
C GLU A 69 -9.59 -2.52 -13.32
N ALA A 70 -10.19 -3.35 -14.17
CA ALA A 70 -11.33 -4.19 -13.79
C ALA A 70 -10.98 -5.17 -12.66
N VAL A 71 -9.79 -5.79 -12.72
CA VAL A 71 -9.29 -6.70 -11.67
C VAL A 71 -9.13 -5.94 -10.33
N ALA A 72 -8.50 -4.77 -10.36
CA ALA A 72 -8.31 -3.94 -9.17
C ALA A 72 -9.63 -3.46 -8.58
N ARG A 73 -10.56 -2.96 -9.40
CA ARG A 73 -11.89 -2.50 -8.94
C ARG A 73 -12.68 -3.64 -8.32
N THR A 74 -12.69 -4.81 -8.97
CA THR A 74 -13.41 -6.00 -8.46
C THR A 74 -12.87 -6.41 -7.10
N TRP A 75 -11.55 -6.45 -6.94
CA TRP A 75 -10.91 -6.79 -5.67
C TRP A 75 -11.22 -5.76 -4.58
N LEU A 76 -11.06 -4.47 -4.87
CA LEU A 76 -11.36 -3.40 -3.91
C LEU A 76 -12.81 -3.43 -3.43
N SER A 77 -13.78 -3.63 -4.34
CA SER A 77 -15.19 -3.74 -3.96
C SER A 77 -15.49 -5.00 -3.14
N ALA A 78 -14.84 -6.13 -3.46
CA ALA A 78 -15.01 -7.37 -2.70
C ALA A 78 -14.50 -7.25 -1.25
N ASP A 79 -13.44 -6.48 -1.03
CA ASP A 79 -12.87 -6.20 0.30
C ASP A 79 -13.50 -4.99 1.02
N GLY A 80 -14.50 -4.33 0.42
CA GLY A 80 -15.18 -3.17 1.00
C GLY A 80 -14.33 -1.90 1.02
N LEU A 81 -13.37 -1.78 0.10
CA LEU A 81 -12.44 -0.66 -0.03
C LEU A 81 -12.86 0.34 -1.12
N ALA A 82 -13.88 0.03 -1.92
CA ALA A 82 -14.42 0.85 -3.01
C ALA A 82 -15.95 0.90 -3.00
#